data_AF-A0A258HHP7-F1
#
_entry.id   AF-A0A258HHP7-F1
#
_cell.length_a   1.000
_cell.length_b   1.000
_cell.length_c   1.000
_cell.angle_alpha   90.00
_cell.angle_beta   90.00
_cell.angle_gamma   90.00
#
_symmetry.space_group_name_H-M   'P 1'
#
loop_
_entity.id
_entity.type
_entity.pdbx_description
1 polymer ?
#
loop_
_entity_poly.entity_id
_entity_poly.type
_entity_poly.pdbx_seq_one_letter_code
_entity_poly.pdbx_strand_id
1 'polypeptide(L)'
;MSEQPLRRYGAVMGVCVLAGMAAGAVAGVVSATSDEASLGGAALIAAAVALAMAAALWACFRWWKGLDEAAQEAHKWAWWWGSTVGLCFAGVILMTLLYGAGDLGEAPIKSILMLGTAIVTGCQMVGYSVAWAAWWFRRR
;
A
#
# COMPACT_ATOMS: atom_id res chain seq x y z
N MET A 1 14.91 -4.84 26.65
CA MET A 1 14.49 -5.15 25.26
C MET A 1 15.32 -4.31 24.29
N SER A 2 16.54 -4.75 23.95
CA SER A 2 17.54 -3.96 23.20
C SER A 2 17.75 -4.47 21.77
N GLU A 3 16.67 -4.72 21.03
CA GLU A 3 16.79 -5.06 19.60
C GLU A 3 16.75 -3.79 18.74
N GLN A 4 17.80 -3.62 17.93
CA GLN A 4 18.08 -2.42 17.16
C GLN A 4 16.88 -2.00 16.28
N PRO A 5 16.38 -0.75 16.41
CA PRO A 5 15.20 -0.28 15.68
C PRO A 5 15.37 -0.37 14.15
N LEU A 6 16.59 -0.19 13.66
CA LEU A 6 16.95 -0.35 12.24
C LEU A 6 16.67 -1.76 11.71
N ARG A 7 16.94 -2.81 12.50
CA ARG A 7 16.72 -4.20 12.07
C ARG A 7 15.23 -4.50 11.94
N ARG A 8 14.41 -3.96 12.85
CA ARG A 8 12.94 -4.09 12.79
C ARG A 8 12.36 -3.36 11.59
N TYR A 9 12.81 -2.13 11.35
CA TYR A 9 12.41 -1.37 10.16
C TYR A 9 12.81 -2.08 8.87
N GLY A 10 14.07 -2.55 8.77
CA GLY A 10 14.55 -3.32 7.62
C GLY A 10 13.74 -4.59 7.37
N ALA A 11 13.33 -5.30 8.42
CA ALA A 11 12.46 -6.47 8.30
C ALA A 11 11.08 -6.11 7.73
N VAL A 12 10.47 -5.01 8.17
CA VAL A 12 9.18 -4.53 7.63
C VAL A 12 9.31 -4.19 6.16
N MET A 13 10.35 -3.43 5.78
CA MET A 13 10.62 -3.11 4.38
C MET A 13 10.84 -4.36 3.54
N GLY A 14 11.59 -5.34 4.06
CA GLY A 14 11.78 -6.63 3.41
C GLY A 14 10.47 -7.36 3.16
N VAL A 15 9.58 -7.44 4.16
CA VAL A 15 8.25 -8.05 4.00
C VAL A 15 7.43 -7.31 2.94
N CYS A 16 7.38 -5.98 2.98
CA CYS A 16 6.62 -5.19 2.02
C CYS A 16 7.13 -5.37 0.58
N VAL A 17 8.46 -5.38 0.38
CA VAL A 17 9.08 -5.59 -0.94
C VAL A 17 8.78 -6.99 -1.44
N LEU A 18 8.97 -8.03 -0.63
CA LEU A 18 8.72 -9.42 -1.02
C LEU A 18 7.24 -9.67 -1.32
N ALA A 19 6.33 -9.11 -0.52
CA ALA A 19 4.89 -9.19 -0.75
C ALA A 19 4.50 -8.51 -2.07
N GLY A 20 5.03 -7.31 -2.33
CA GLY A 20 4.81 -6.59 -3.58
C GLY A 20 5.36 -7.34 -4.80
N MET A 21 6.58 -7.90 -4.70
CA MET A 21 7.17 -8.72 -5.76
C MET A 21 6.34 -9.97 -6.05
N ALA A 22 5.85 -10.66 -5.02
CA ALA A 22 5.00 -11.83 -5.18
C ALA A 22 3.68 -11.48 -5.88
N ALA A 23 3.01 -10.39 -5.48
CA ALA A 23 1.79 -9.93 -6.14
C ALA A 23 2.05 -9.51 -7.60
N GLY A 24 3.15 -8.81 -7.86
CA GLY A 24 3.56 -8.42 -9.20
C GLY A 24 3.88 -9.61 -10.11
N ALA A 25 4.52 -10.65 -9.57
CA ALA A 25 4.79 -11.89 -10.30
C ALA A 25 3.49 -12.61 -10.70
N VAL A 26 2.50 -12.69 -9.79
CA VAL A 26 1.18 -13.24 -10.10
C VAL A 26 0.51 -12.44 -11.20
N ALA A 27 0.50 -11.10 -11.10
CA ALA A 27 -0.06 -10.24 -12.14
C ALA A 27 0.63 -10.47 -13.49
N GLY A 28 1.96 -10.54 -13.52
CA GLY A 28 2.72 -10.79 -14.75
C GLY A 28 2.42 -12.16 -15.38
N VAL A 29 2.32 -13.22 -14.59
CA VAL A 29 1.96 -14.56 -15.09
C VAL A 29 0.53 -14.57 -15.64
N VAL A 30 -0.43 -13.97 -14.92
CA VAL A 30 -1.83 -13.88 -15.38
C VAL A 30 -1.90 -13.13 -16.70
N SER A 31 -1.25 -11.98 -16.82
CA SER A 31 -1.22 -11.20 -18.06
C SER A 31 -0.52 -11.92 -19.23
N ALA A 32 0.38 -12.86 -18.95
CA ALA A 32 1.11 -13.61 -19.99
C ALA A 32 0.41 -14.90 -20.44
N THR A 33 -0.53 -15.42 -19.66
CA THR A 33 -1.11 -16.78 -19.86
C THR A 33 -2.62 -16.79 -20.01
N SER A 34 -3.31 -15.72 -19.63
CA SER A 34 -4.76 -15.63 -19.73
C SER A 34 -5.14 -14.87 -21.01
N ASP A 35 -6.11 -15.42 -21.76
CA ASP A 35 -6.83 -14.64 -22.77
C ASP A 35 -7.47 -13.40 -22.11
N GLU A 36 -7.63 -12.31 -22.87
CA GLU A 36 -8.06 -11.00 -22.36
C GLU A 36 -9.22 -11.07 -21.35
N ALA A 37 -9.14 -10.25 -20.29
CA ALA A 37 -10.26 -9.91 -19.40
C ALA A 37 -10.99 -11.07 -18.70
N SER A 38 -10.36 -12.20 -18.37
CA SER A 38 -11.08 -13.26 -17.65
C SER A 38 -11.40 -12.86 -16.21
N LEU A 39 -12.66 -13.08 -15.77
CA LEU A 39 -13.08 -12.85 -14.37
C LEU A 39 -12.21 -13.63 -13.38
N GLY A 40 -11.74 -14.81 -13.78
CA GLY A 40 -10.81 -15.62 -12.99
C GLY A 40 -9.44 -14.96 -12.82
N GLY A 41 -8.87 -14.40 -13.89
CA GLY A 41 -7.61 -13.64 -13.83
C GLY A 41 -7.72 -12.39 -12.96
N ALA A 42 -8.81 -11.65 -13.11
CA ALA A 42 -9.11 -10.48 -12.26
C ALA A 42 -9.20 -10.85 -10.78
N ALA A 43 -9.94 -11.91 -10.45
CA ALA A 43 -10.09 -12.39 -9.09
C ALA A 43 -8.77 -12.87 -8.49
N LEU A 44 -7.93 -13.54 -9.28
CA LEU A 44 -6.61 -14.01 -8.84
C LEU A 44 -5.67 -12.83 -8.54
N ILE A 45 -5.64 -11.81 -9.39
CA ILE A 45 -4.85 -10.58 -9.16
C ILE A 45 -5.35 -9.87 -7.91
N ALA A 46 -6.68 -9.67 -7.79
CA ALA A 46 -7.28 -9.04 -6.63
C ALA A 46 -6.89 -9.76 -5.33
N ALA A 47 -6.98 -11.09 -5.31
CA ALA A 47 -6.62 -11.91 -4.16
C ALA A 47 -5.13 -11.82 -3.82
N ALA A 48 -4.25 -11.88 -4.83
CA ALA A 48 -2.81 -11.79 -4.62
C ALA A 48 -2.38 -10.41 -4.08
N VAL A 49 -2.91 -9.33 -4.66
CA VAL A 49 -2.63 -7.97 -4.20
C VAL A 49 -3.23 -7.73 -2.81
N ALA A 50 -4.46 -8.22 -2.54
CA ALA A 50 -5.08 -8.10 -1.23
C ALA A 50 -4.26 -8.83 -0.15
N LEU A 51 -3.75 -10.02 -0.43
CA LEU A 51 -2.88 -10.76 0.48
C LEU A 51 -1.56 -10.00 0.73
N ALA A 52 -0.96 -9.43 -0.31
CA ALA A 52 0.26 -8.63 -0.17
C ALA A 52 0.02 -7.37 0.69
N MET A 53 -1.09 -6.66 0.46
CA MET A 53 -1.48 -5.49 1.24
C MET A 53 -1.80 -5.85 2.70
N ALA A 54 -2.46 -6.99 2.94
CA ALA A 54 -2.72 -7.50 4.28
C ALA A 54 -1.41 -7.85 5.02
N ALA A 55 -0.45 -8.48 4.33
CA ALA A 55 0.86 -8.79 4.90
C ALA A 55 1.63 -7.50 5.25
N ALA A 56 1.59 -6.49 4.37
CA ALA A 56 2.20 -5.19 4.62
C ALA A 56 1.54 -4.48 5.82
N LEU A 57 0.20 -4.43 5.88
CA LEU A 57 -0.53 -3.86 7.03
C LEU A 57 -0.21 -4.57 8.34
N TRP A 58 -0.13 -5.90 8.32
CA TRP A 58 0.24 -6.68 9.49
C TRP A 58 1.68 -6.37 9.94
N ALA A 59 2.64 -6.29 9.02
CA ALA A 59 4.02 -5.93 9.34
C ALA A 59 4.11 -4.51 9.92
N CYS A 60 3.42 -3.56 9.31
CA CYS A 60 3.26 -2.18 9.78
C CYS A 60 2.65 -2.13 11.19
N PHE A 61 1.63 -2.93 11.48
CA PHE A 61 1.02 -3.03 12.81
C PHE A 61 2.00 -3.54 13.87
N ARG A 62 2.76 -4.59 13.55
CA ARG A 62 3.77 -5.12 14.47
C ARG A 62 4.87 -4.12 14.76
N TRP A 63 5.32 -3.39 13.74
CA TRP A 63 6.30 -2.32 13.89
C TRP A 63 5.75 -1.17 14.73
N TRP A 64 4.55 -0.69 14.42
CA TRP A 64 3.90 0.42 15.11
C TRP A 64 3.71 0.14 16.59
N LYS A 65 3.28 -1.07 16.95
CA LYS A 65 3.17 -1.53 18.35
C LYS A 65 4.50 -1.52 19.11
N GLY A 66 5.63 -1.57 18.41
CA GLY A 66 6.96 -1.56 19.00
C GLY A 66 7.54 -0.16 19.21
N LEU A 67 6.84 0.89 18.75
CA LEU A 67 7.21 2.28 18.97
C LEU A 67 6.88 2.72 20.39
N ASP A 68 7.56 3.76 20.88
CA ASP A 68 7.20 4.42 22.13
C ASP A 68 5.84 5.15 22.02
N GLU A 69 5.28 5.53 23.15
CA GLU A 69 3.96 6.16 23.23
C GLU A 69 3.90 7.49 22.48
N ALA A 70 4.96 8.30 22.53
CA ALA A 70 5.00 9.60 21.85
C ALA A 70 4.95 9.42 20.33
N ALA A 71 5.75 8.51 19.77
CA ALA A 71 5.75 8.18 18.36
C ALA A 71 4.40 7.58 17.92
N GLN A 72 3.81 6.69 18.72
CA GLN A 72 2.48 6.14 18.43
C GLN A 72 1.40 7.23 18.38
N GLU A 73 1.41 8.18 19.32
CA GLU A 73 0.49 9.33 19.32
C GLU A 73 0.70 10.23 18.11
N ALA A 74 1.95 10.49 17.71
CA ALA A 74 2.26 11.26 16.51
C ALA A 74 1.65 10.64 15.25
N HIS A 75 1.78 9.31 15.09
CA HIS A 75 1.18 8.57 13.98
C HIS A 75 -0.37 8.60 14.01
N LYS A 76 -0.97 8.43 15.19
CA LYS A 76 -2.44 8.49 15.34
C LYS A 76 -2.97 9.87 14.99
N TRP A 77 -2.34 10.92 15.51
CA TRP A 77 -2.73 12.30 15.25
C TRP A 77 -2.62 12.67 13.78
N ALA A 78 -1.58 12.18 13.10
CA ALA A 78 -1.38 12.39 11.67
C ALA A 78 -2.27 11.50 10.78
N TRP A 79 -3.27 10.80 11.34
CA TRP A 79 -4.19 9.92 10.60
C TRP A 79 -3.48 8.80 9.82
N TRP A 80 -2.42 8.24 10.38
CA TRP A 80 -1.62 7.22 9.71
C TRP A 80 -2.41 5.93 9.40
N TRP A 81 -3.25 5.47 10.33
CA TRP A 81 -4.00 4.22 10.13
C TRP A 81 -5.07 4.35 9.05
N GLY A 82 -5.85 5.43 9.06
CA GLY A 82 -6.89 5.62 8.05
C GLY A 82 -6.29 5.80 6.65
N SER A 83 -5.18 6.53 6.53
CA SER A 83 -4.47 6.68 5.25
C SER A 83 -3.85 5.38 4.74
N THR A 84 -3.15 4.64 5.60
CA THR A 84 -2.49 3.38 5.21
C THR A 84 -3.50 2.31 4.81
N VAL A 85 -4.57 2.13 5.60
CA VAL A 85 -5.63 1.17 5.27
C VAL A 85 -6.34 1.58 3.97
N GLY A 86 -6.67 2.87 3.81
CA GLY A 86 -7.28 3.38 2.59
C GLY A 86 -6.41 3.16 1.35
N LEU A 87 -5.10 3.40 1.44
CA LEU A 87 -4.15 3.14 0.36
C LEU A 87 -4.04 1.66 0.02
N CYS A 88 -4.11 0.76 1.01
CA CYS A 88 -4.15 -0.67 0.76
C CYS A 88 -5.39 -1.09 -0.03
N PHE A 89 -6.58 -0.62 0.35
CA PHE A 89 -7.81 -0.90 -0.40
C PHE A 89 -7.77 -0.30 -1.81
N ALA A 90 -7.37 0.97 -1.94
CA ALA A 90 -7.23 1.64 -3.22
C ALA A 90 -6.22 0.91 -4.13
N GLY A 91 -5.11 0.42 -3.57
CA GLY A 91 -4.11 -0.37 -4.27
C GLY A 91 -4.66 -1.68 -4.83
N VAL A 92 -5.45 -2.43 -4.04
CA VAL A 92 -6.12 -3.65 -4.52
C VAL A 92 -7.04 -3.33 -5.69
N ILE A 93 -7.90 -2.32 -5.56
CA ILE A 93 -8.85 -1.93 -6.61
C ILE A 93 -8.10 -1.50 -7.87
N LEU A 94 -7.12 -0.60 -7.73
CA LEU A 94 -6.37 -0.09 -8.87
C LEU A 94 -5.61 -1.21 -9.60
N MET A 95 -4.87 -2.05 -8.88
CA MET A 95 -4.10 -3.12 -9.54
C MET A 95 -5.03 -4.15 -10.20
N THR A 96 -6.17 -4.45 -9.58
CA THR A 96 -7.19 -5.32 -10.20
C THR A 96 -7.73 -4.73 -11.48
N LEU A 97 -8.02 -3.42 -11.49
CA LEU A 97 -8.47 -2.73 -12.69
C LEU A 97 -7.36 -2.75 -13.76
N LEU A 98 -6.13 -2.36 -13.41
CA LEU A 98 -5.05 -2.18 -14.38
C LEU A 98 -4.56 -3.46 -15.08
N TYR A 99 -4.68 -4.60 -14.40
CA TYR A 99 -4.09 -5.88 -14.84
C TYR A 99 -5.10 -7.03 -14.94
N GLY A 100 -6.28 -6.89 -14.34
CA GLY A 100 -7.26 -7.96 -14.19
C GLY A 100 -8.57 -7.73 -14.93
N ALA A 101 -9.13 -6.52 -14.89
CA ALA A 101 -10.10 -6.10 -15.90
C ALA A 101 -9.33 -5.99 -17.21
N GLY A 102 -9.81 -6.56 -18.31
CA GLY A 102 -9.14 -6.46 -19.61
C GLY A 102 -9.13 -5.04 -20.15
N ASP A 103 -9.45 -4.83 -21.43
CA ASP A 103 -9.50 -3.45 -21.95
C ASP A 103 -10.54 -2.65 -21.13
N LEU A 104 -10.05 -1.78 -20.24
CA LEU A 104 -10.79 -1.08 -19.18
C LEU A 104 -11.74 0.01 -19.74
N GLY A 105 -12.13 -0.12 -21.01
CA GLY A 105 -12.41 1.02 -21.87
C GLY A 105 -11.12 1.73 -22.24
N GLU A 106 -11.18 2.46 -23.37
CA GLU A 106 -10.08 3.14 -24.05
C GLU A 106 -8.93 3.61 -23.15
N ALA A 107 -7.67 3.47 -23.63
CA ALA A 107 -6.43 3.97 -23.03
C ALA A 107 -6.53 5.27 -22.16
N PRO A 108 -7.32 6.30 -22.51
CA PRO A 108 -7.62 7.43 -21.63
C PRO A 108 -8.06 7.07 -20.19
N ILE A 109 -8.92 6.07 -19.95
CA ILE A 109 -9.42 5.77 -18.59
C ILE A 109 -8.29 5.29 -17.68
N LYS A 110 -7.44 4.39 -18.18
CA LYS A 110 -6.27 3.88 -17.46
C LYS A 110 -5.33 5.01 -17.03
N SER A 111 -5.05 5.94 -17.94
CA SER A 111 -4.18 7.09 -17.66
C SER A 111 -4.76 8.02 -16.59
N ILE A 112 -6.08 8.25 -16.60
CA ILE A 112 -6.79 9.06 -15.61
C ILE A 112 -6.75 8.40 -14.22
N LEU A 113 -7.00 7.09 -14.14
CA LEU A 113 -6.94 6.34 -12.87
C LEU A 113 -5.54 6.36 -12.25
N MET A 114 -4.51 6.16 -13.08
CA MET A 114 -3.12 6.25 -12.62
C MET A 114 -2.76 7.65 -12.12
N LEU A 115 -3.12 8.70 -12.88
CA LEU A 115 -2.86 10.08 -12.49
C LEU A 115 -3.59 10.45 -11.19
N GLY A 116 -4.88 10.09 -11.09
CA GLY A 116 -5.68 10.32 -9.90
C GLY A 116 -5.09 9.64 -8.67
N THR A 117 -4.65 8.37 -8.81
CA THR A 117 -3.97 7.66 -7.73
C THR A 117 -2.68 8.37 -7.32
N ALA A 118 -1.84 8.75 -8.29
CA ALA A 118 -0.58 9.44 -8.01
C ALA A 118 -0.80 10.76 -7.24
N ILE A 119 -1.80 11.55 -7.65
CA ILE A 119 -2.19 12.80 -6.98
C ILE A 119 -2.67 12.51 -5.56
N VAL A 120 -3.61 11.57 -5.38
CA VAL A 120 -4.17 11.24 -4.06
C VAL A 120 -3.09 10.72 -3.12
N THR A 121 -2.25 9.78 -3.56
CA THR A 121 -1.14 9.25 -2.77
C THR A 121 -0.12 10.35 -2.45
N GLY A 122 0.23 11.21 -3.41
CA GLY A 122 1.15 12.32 -3.20
C GLY A 122 0.63 13.32 -2.16
N CYS A 123 -0.62 13.78 -2.31
CA CYS A 123 -1.28 14.65 -1.35
C CYS A 123 -1.36 14.00 0.03
N GLN A 124 -1.67 12.70 0.10
CA GLN A 124 -1.72 11.96 1.34
C GLN A 124 -0.36 11.89 2.04
N MET A 125 0.72 11.63 1.30
CA MET A 125 2.09 11.61 1.84
C MET A 125 2.49 12.98 2.37
N VAL A 126 2.26 14.05 1.60
CA VAL A 126 2.56 15.42 2.02
C VAL A 126 1.74 15.81 3.26
N GLY A 127 0.42 15.59 3.23
CA GLY A 127 -0.48 15.93 4.33
C GLY A 127 -0.11 15.18 5.62
N TYR A 128 0.17 13.87 5.51
CA TYR A 128 0.66 13.06 6.62
C TYR A 128 1.98 13.62 7.18
N SER A 129 2.97 13.89 6.33
CA SER A 129 4.29 14.40 6.76
C SER A 129 4.18 15.75 7.46
N VAL A 130 3.36 16.68 6.94
CA VAL A 130 3.11 17.98 7.55
C VAL A 130 2.43 17.82 8.90
N ALA A 131 1.38 17.01 8.98
CA ALA A 131 0.66 16.76 10.23
C ALA A 131 1.59 16.14 11.28
N TRP A 132 2.31 15.08 10.91
CA TRP A 132 3.26 14.42 11.80
C TRP A 132 4.34 15.38 12.31
N ALA A 133 4.93 16.21 11.44
CA ALA A 133 5.93 17.19 11.83
C ALA A 133 5.35 18.28 12.77
N ALA A 134 4.14 18.78 12.47
CA ALA A 134 3.45 19.76 13.30
C ALA A 134 3.16 19.23 14.71
N TRP A 135 2.83 17.94 14.85
CA TRP A 135 2.63 17.31 16.16
C TRP A 135 3.88 17.42 17.03
N TRP A 136 5.05 17.14 16.46
CA TRP A 136 6.34 17.26 17.14
C TRP A 136 6.67 18.71 17.48
N PHE A 137 6.56 19.63 16.52
CA PHE A 137 6.91 21.04 16.76
C PHE A 137 6.09 21.69 17.88
N ARG A 138 4.85 21.27 18.09
CA ARG A 138 3.99 21.81 19.16
C ARG A 138 4.27 21.22 20.55
N ARG A 139 5.09 20.17 20.64
CA ARG A 139 5.35 19.40 21.86
C ARG A 139 6.85 19.27 22.16
N ARG A 140 7.65 20.16 21.57
CA ARG A 140 9.04 20.38 21.97
C ARG A 140 9.08 21.35 23.14
#